data_AF-A0A9W7YI11-F1
#
_entry.id   AF-A0A9W7YI11-F1
#
_cell.length_a   1.000
_cell.length_b   1.000
_cell.length_c   1.000
_cell.angle_alpha   90.00
_cell.angle_beta   90.00
_cell.angle_gamma   90.00
#
_symmetry.space_group_name_H-M   'P 1'
#
loop_
_entity.id
_entity.type
_entity.pdbx_description
1 polymer ?
#
loop_
_entity_poly.entity_id
_entity_poly.type
_entity_poly.pdbx_seq_one_letter_code
_entity_poly.pdbx_strand_id
1 'polypeptide(L)'
;MSILWRLRALGKSGHRLLSTVEAGTAYENQAVATLNQLGASLERVGGASDHGIDFCGLWRLPSHREFYVVGQCKHYERKKIGPSILREWEGVMSRQELDTLGIVVATSGFTPSGIHAALSSAYPVALVTMASPLKRVEHEPP
;
A
#
# COMPACT_ATOMS: atom_id res chain seq x y z
N MET A 1 -16.28 25.12 -44.70
CA MET A 1 -16.87 23.98 -45.42
C MET A 1 -15.96 22.78 -45.26
N SER A 2 -16.57 21.69 -44.78
CA SER A 2 -16.09 20.31 -44.56
C SER A 2 -14.77 19.87 -45.20
N ILE A 3 -13.90 19.22 -44.40
CA ILE A 3 -13.21 17.98 -44.80
C ILE A 3 -13.16 17.04 -43.58
N LEU A 4 -13.87 15.91 -43.73
CA LEU A 4 -13.86 14.75 -42.85
C LEU A 4 -12.47 14.11 -42.82
N TRP A 5 -11.99 13.80 -41.61
CA TRP A 5 -11.15 12.62 -41.39
C TRP A 5 -11.80 11.75 -40.32
N ARG A 6 -12.31 10.60 -40.77
CA ARG A 6 -12.63 9.45 -39.93
C ARG A 6 -11.37 8.97 -39.23
N LEU A 7 -11.36 8.94 -37.91
CA LEU A 7 -10.54 8.00 -37.14
C LEU A 7 -11.42 7.28 -36.13
N ARG A 8 -11.73 6.04 -36.54
CA ARG A 8 -11.97 4.83 -35.75
C ARG A 8 -12.34 5.02 -34.28
N ALA A 9 -13.54 4.55 -33.97
CA ALA A 9 -13.91 4.02 -32.67
C ALA A 9 -12.77 3.13 -32.12
N LEU A 10 -11.99 3.65 -31.18
CA LEU A 10 -11.21 2.84 -30.26
C LEU A 10 -12.18 2.39 -29.18
N GLY A 11 -12.26 1.06 -29.06
CA GLY A 11 -13.29 0.33 -28.35
C GLY A 11 -13.56 0.86 -26.95
N LYS A 12 -14.82 0.71 -26.55
CA LYS A 12 -15.23 0.75 -25.14
C LYS A 12 -14.27 -0.18 -24.37
N SER A 13 -13.34 0.37 -23.61
CA SER A 13 -12.59 -0.40 -22.62
C SER A 13 -13.62 -0.99 -21.67
N GLY A 14 -13.90 -2.29 -21.82
CA GLY A 14 -14.70 -3.01 -20.84
C GLY A 14 -14.00 -2.86 -19.49
N HIS A 15 -14.61 -2.14 -18.56
CA HIS A 15 -14.11 -2.09 -17.19
C HIS A 15 -14.21 -3.50 -16.60
N ARG A 16 -13.12 -4.27 -16.64
CA ARG A 16 -13.00 -5.50 -15.86
C ARG A 16 -13.03 -5.08 -14.39
N LEU A 17 -14.16 -5.36 -13.73
CA LEU A 17 -14.32 -5.17 -12.30
C LEU A 17 -13.42 -6.18 -11.58
N LEU A 18 -12.50 -5.71 -10.75
CA LEU A 18 -11.59 -6.56 -9.99
C LEU A 18 -12.26 -7.00 -8.68
N SER A 19 -12.05 -8.26 -8.31
CA SER A 19 -12.41 -8.74 -6.97
C SER A 19 -11.65 -8.00 -5.88
N THR A 20 -12.12 -8.10 -4.63
CA THR A 20 -11.43 -7.51 -3.48
C THR A 20 -9.98 -7.99 -3.34
N VAL A 21 -9.74 -9.28 -3.61
CA VAL A 21 -8.40 -9.88 -3.53
C VAL A 21 -7.53 -9.35 -4.67
N GLU A 22 -8.02 -9.37 -5.92
CA GLU A 22 -7.26 -8.84 -7.06
C GLU A 22 -6.94 -7.35 -6.89
N ALA A 23 -7.89 -6.54 -6.41
CA ALA A 23 -7.67 -5.12 -6.15
C ALA A 23 -6.69 -4.87 -4.98
N GLY A 24 -6.69 -5.74 -3.96
CA GLY A 24 -5.72 -5.71 -2.86
C GLY A 24 -4.31 -6.05 -3.35
N THR A 25 -4.16 -7.19 -4.02
CA THR A 25 -2.88 -7.64 -4.58
C THR A 25 -2.32 -6.65 -5.59
N ALA A 26 -3.15 -6.05 -6.44
CA ALA A 26 -2.71 -5.00 -7.36
C ALA A 26 -2.19 -3.76 -6.61
N TYR A 27 -2.82 -3.39 -5.50
CA TYR A 27 -2.39 -2.26 -4.67
C TYR A 27 -1.06 -2.55 -3.95
N GLU A 28 -0.88 -3.75 -3.42
CA GLU A 28 0.39 -4.21 -2.83
C GLU A 28 1.54 -4.14 -3.85
N ASN A 29 1.31 -4.66 -5.05
CA ASN A 29 2.30 -4.59 -6.14
C ASN A 29 2.63 -3.14 -6.52
N GLN A 30 1.62 -2.26 -6.57
CA GLN A 30 1.83 -0.84 -6.85
C GLN A 30 2.68 -0.18 -5.75
N ALA A 31 2.45 -0.51 -4.49
CA ALA A 31 3.20 0.05 -3.36
C ALA A 31 4.68 -0.35 -3.45
N VAL A 32 4.95 -1.64 -3.67
CA VAL A 32 6.31 -2.16 -3.89
C VAL A 32 6.99 -1.46 -5.06
N ALA A 33 6.32 -1.38 -6.22
CA ALA A 33 6.88 -0.74 -7.40
C ALA A 33 7.20 0.74 -7.16
N THR A 34 6.33 1.46 -6.46
CA THR A 34 6.51 2.89 -6.15
C THR A 34 7.68 3.10 -5.18
N LEU A 35 7.79 2.30 -4.12
CA LEU A 35 8.90 2.39 -3.17
C LEU A 35 10.24 2.01 -3.81
N ASN A 36 10.24 1.03 -4.72
CA ASN A 36 11.44 0.66 -5.47
C ASN A 36 11.91 1.78 -6.42
N GLN A 37 10.99 2.56 -6.99
CA GLN A 37 11.35 3.77 -7.76
C GLN A 37 12.01 4.85 -6.88
N LEU A 38 11.79 4.82 -5.56
CA LEU A 38 12.45 5.69 -4.59
C LEU A 38 13.77 5.12 -4.06
N GLY A 39 14.28 4.04 -4.66
CA GLY A 39 15.58 3.42 -4.34
C GLY A 39 15.50 2.26 -3.34
N ALA A 40 14.30 1.80 -2.99
CA ALA A 40 14.16 0.56 -2.24
C ALA A 40 14.36 -0.68 -3.14
N SER A 41 14.55 -1.83 -2.52
CA SER A 41 14.60 -3.15 -3.15
C SER A 41 13.70 -4.08 -2.36
N LEU A 42 12.39 -3.93 -2.61
CA LEU A 42 11.31 -4.62 -1.92
C LEU A 42 10.66 -5.65 -2.83
N GLU A 43 10.17 -6.72 -2.23
CA GLU A 43 9.37 -7.75 -2.86
C GLU A 43 8.05 -7.94 -2.11
N ARG A 44 6.99 -8.22 -2.86
CA ARG A 44 5.69 -8.55 -2.26
C ARG A 44 5.76 -9.92 -1.61
N VAL A 45 5.39 -10.01 -0.35
CA VAL A 45 5.27 -11.27 0.39
C VAL A 45 3.79 -11.64 0.37
N GLY A 46 3.44 -12.71 -0.34
CA GLY A 46 2.05 -13.14 -0.48
C GLY A 46 1.83 -14.54 0.06
N GLY A 47 0.74 -14.72 0.82
CA GLY A 47 0.27 -16.04 1.21
C GLY A 47 -0.61 -16.00 2.45
N ALA A 48 -1.39 -17.07 2.67
CA ALA A 48 -1.97 -17.29 3.98
C ALA A 48 -0.83 -17.52 4.97
N SER A 49 -0.76 -16.73 6.06
CA SER A 49 0.28 -16.76 7.12
C SER A 49 1.44 -15.74 6.99
N ASP A 50 1.24 -14.62 6.30
CA ASP A 50 2.21 -13.51 6.25
C ASP A 50 2.35 -12.71 7.57
N HIS A 51 1.59 -13.06 8.61
CA HIS A 51 1.55 -12.37 9.91
C HIS A 51 1.32 -10.85 9.80
N GLY A 52 0.71 -10.39 8.70
CA GLY A 52 0.40 -8.99 8.45
C GLY A 52 1.47 -8.21 7.66
N ILE A 53 2.51 -8.87 7.13
CA ILE A 53 3.53 -8.26 6.27
C ILE A 53 3.20 -8.54 4.80
N ASP A 54 2.85 -7.50 4.05
CA ASP A 54 2.51 -7.62 2.63
C ASP A 54 3.74 -7.47 1.71
N PHE A 55 4.82 -6.86 2.21
CA PHE A 55 6.09 -6.73 1.49
C PHE A 55 7.28 -6.54 2.44
N CYS A 56 8.47 -6.90 1.98
CA CYS A 56 9.71 -6.64 2.70
C CYS A 56 10.92 -6.54 1.78
N GLY A 57 12.04 -6.07 2.32
CA GLY A 57 13.31 -6.01 1.60
C GLY A 57 14.24 -4.94 2.16
N LEU A 58 15.21 -4.50 1.36
CA LEU A 58 16.21 -3.53 1.78
C LEU A 58 15.92 -2.16 1.20
N TRP A 59 16.25 -1.09 1.94
CA TRP A 59 16.30 0.25 1.39
C TRP A 59 17.68 0.86 1.61
N ARG A 60 18.37 1.14 0.50
CA ARG A 60 19.65 1.84 0.50
C ARG A 60 19.43 3.33 0.31
N LEU A 61 19.79 4.11 1.32
CA LEU A 61 19.79 5.56 1.21
C LEU A 61 21.03 6.03 0.43
N PRO A 62 20.97 7.22 -0.20
CA PRO A 62 22.14 7.82 -0.87
C PRO A 62 23.37 8.00 0.04
N SER A 63 23.17 8.01 1.37
CA SER A 63 24.24 8.07 2.37
C SER A 63 24.98 6.74 2.58
N HIS A 64 24.75 5.73 1.73
CA HIS A 64 25.25 4.35 1.87
C HIS A 64 24.76 3.62 3.13
N ARG A 65 23.77 4.17 3.85
CA ARG A 65 23.08 3.44 4.92
C ARG A 65 22.04 2.51 4.32
N GLU A 66 21.97 1.31 4.85
CA GLU A 66 20.99 0.29 4.49
C GLU A 66 20.21 -0.08 5.74
N PHE A 67 18.90 -0.24 5.60
CA PHE A 67 18.04 -0.79 6.64
C PHE A 67 17.03 -1.74 6.02
N TYR A 68 16.53 -2.65 6.85
CA TYR A 68 15.49 -3.57 6.45
C TYR A 68 14.13 -2.87 6.51
N VAL A 69 13.25 -3.22 5.58
CA VAL A 69 11.89 -2.67 5.49
C VAL A 69 10.93 -3.83 5.53
N VAL A 70 9.91 -3.69 6.36
CA VAL A 70 8.69 -4.50 6.30
C VAL A 70 7.51 -3.55 6.16
N GLY A 71 6.47 -3.97 5.45
CA GLY A 71 5.30 -3.12 5.33
C GLY A 71 4.01 -3.84 5.09
N GLN A 72 2.94 -3.10 5.34
CA GLN A 72 1.57 -3.52 5.18
C GLN A 72 0.80 -2.49 4.35
N CYS A 73 -0.08 -2.97 3.49
CA CYS A 73 -0.98 -2.21 2.66
C CYS A 73 -2.43 -2.31 3.18
N LYS A 74 -3.14 -1.19 3.18
CA LYS A 74 -4.58 -1.13 3.45
C LYS A 74 -5.29 -0.40 2.32
N HIS A 75 -5.95 -1.19 1.47
CA HIS A 75 -6.76 -0.69 0.37
C HIS A 75 -8.22 -0.47 0.82
N TYR A 76 -8.48 0.67 1.45
CA TYR A 76 -9.82 1.13 1.83
C TYR A 76 -10.20 2.38 1.03
N GLU A 77 -11.34 2.36 0.33
CA GLU A 77 -11.73 3.49 -0.54
C GLU A 77 -12.06 4.76 0.23
N ARG A 78 -12.82 4.61 1.33
CA ARG A 78 -13.40 5.75 2.07
C ARG A 78 -12.95 5.82 3.53
N LYS A 79 -12.41 4.71 4.07
CA LYS A 79 -12.13 4.58 5.50
C LYS A 79 -10.65 4.84 5.80
N LYS A 80 -10.36 5.99 6.40
CA LYS A 80 -9.04 6.30 6.96
C LYS A 80 -8.61 5.26 7.99
N ILE A 81 -7.31 4.98 8.01
CA ILE A 81 -6.70 4.05 8.97
C ILE A 81 -6.64 4.70 10.35
N GLY A 82 -7.29 4.05 11.32
CA GLY A 82 -7.32 4.47 12.71
C GLY A 82 -6.31 3.72 13.58
N PRO A 83 -6.23 4.05 14.88
CA PRO A 83 -5.16 3.59 15.76
C PRO A 83 -5.16 2.09 16.06
N SER A 84 -6.27 1.37 15.84
CA SER A 84 -6.30 -0.10 16.01
C SER A 84 -5.29 -0.79 15.11
N ILE A 85 -5.34 -0.45 13.81
CA ILE A 85 -4.45 -1.04 12.80
C ILE A 85 -2.99 -0.72 13.11
N LEU A 86 -2.70 0.49 13.61
CA LEU A 86 -1.32 0.86 13.96
C LEU A 86 -0.82 0.10 15.19
N ARG A 87 -1.66 -0.12 16.21
CA ARG A 87 -1.28 -0.96 17.37
C ARG A 87 -1.12 -2.43 17.00
N GLU A 88 -1.94 -2.94 16.09
CA GLU A 88 -1.75 -4.28 15.54
C GLU A 88 -0.41 -4.36 14.80
N TRP A 89 -0.07 -3.33 14.02
CA TRP A 89 1.21 -3.22 13.33
C TRP A 89 2.41 -3.13 14.29
N GLU A 90 2.30 -2.46 15.43
CA GLU A 90 3.33 -2.49 16.47
C GLU A 90 3.62 -3.91 16.97
N GLY A 91 2.58 -4.75 17.06
CA GLY A 91 2.73 -6.16 17.38
C GLY A 91 3.56 -6.91 16.34
N VAL A 92 3.47 -6.54 15.07
CA VAL A 92 4.31 -7.09 13.99
C VAL A 92 5.74 -6.58 14.11
N MET A 93 5.91 -5.28 14.35
CA MET A 93 7.21 -4.63 14.51
C MET A 93 8.00 -5.16 15.71
N SER A 94 7.33 -5.53 16.80
CA SER A 94 7.99 -6.10 17.98
C SER A 94 8.72 -7.42 17.76
N ARG A 95 8.49 -8.06 16.60
CA ARG A 95 9.14 -9.31 16.19
C ARG A 95 10.28 -9.09 15.19
N GLN A 96 10.50 -7.85 14.77
CA GLN A 96 11.54 -7.50 13.80
C GLN A 96 12.83 -7.10 14.52
N GLU A 97 13.93 -7.10 13.78
CA GLU A 97 15.21 -6.60 14.27
C GLU A 97 15.19 -5.07 14.46
N LEU A 98 16.03 -4.56 15.36
CA LEU A 98 16.05 -3.15 15.78
C LEU A 98 16.23 -2.15 14.61
N ASP A 99 16.93 -2.54 13.54
CA ASP A 99 17.20 -1.71 12.36
C ASP A 99 16.16 -1.92 11.24
N THR A 100 14.92 -2.29 11.60
CA THR A 100 13.82 -2.47 10.65
C THR A 100 12.88 -1.26 10.64
N LEU A 101 12.70 -0.62 9.48
CA LEU A 101 11.65 0.38 9.25
C LEU A 101 10.32 -0.31 8.91
N GLY A 102 9.29 -0.02 9.70
CA GLY A 102 7.92 -0.41 9.39
C GLY A 102 7.24 0.61 8.48
N ILE A 103 6.56 0.17 7.42
CA ILE A 103 5.80 1.05 6.54
C ILE A 103 4.34 0.61 6.48
N VAL A 104 3.42 1.53 6.79
CA VAL A 104 1.98 1.32 6.53
C VAL A 104 1.55 2.18 5.36
N VAL A 105 1.08 1.54 4.29
CA VAL A 105 0.63 2.19 3.05
C VAL A 105 -0.90 2.14 2.99
N ALA A 106 -1.55 3.29 2.85
CA ALA A 106 -3.01 3.39 2.83
C ALA A 106 -3.53 4.24 1.65
N THR A 107 -4.64 3.81 1.06
CA THR A 107 -5.28 4.56 -0.05
C THR A 107 -5.93 5.85 0.41
N SER A 108 -6.71 5.78 1.49
CA SER A 108 -7.47 6.91 2.02
C SER A 108 -6.72 7.73 3.08
N GLY A 109 -5.48 7.34 3.40
CA GLY A 109 -4.67 7.93 4.47
C GLY A 109 -5.13 7.56 5.87
N PHE A 110 -4.73 8.39 6.85
CA PHE A 110 -4.78 8.08 8.28
C PHE A 110 -5.63 9.09 9.06
N THR A 111 -6.28 8.65 10.14
CA THR A 111 -6.95 9.57 11.07
C THR A 111 -5.92 10.29 11.94
N PRO A 112 -6.24 11.46 12.52
CA PRO A 112 -5.34 12.14 13.47
C PRO A 112 -4.92 11.23 14.64
N SER A 113 -5.86 10.45 15.17
CA SER A 113 -5.58 9.47 16.22
C SER A 113 -4.70 8.31 15.75
N GLY A 114 -4.81 7.88 14.49
CA GLY A 114 -3.93 6.87 13.89
C GLY A 114 -2.50 7.40 13.71
N ILE A 115 -2.35 8.65 13.27
CA ILE A 115 -1.05 9.32 13.19
C ILE A 115 -0.43 9.43 14.58
N HIS A 116 -1.21 9.84 15.59
CA HIS A 116 -0.71 9.93 16.96
C HIS A 116 -0.24 8.58 17.49
N ALA A 117 -0.99 7.50 17.23
CA ALA A 117 -0.57 6.15 17.61
C ALA A 117 0.77 5.76 16.96
N ALA A 118 0.95 6.02 15.66
CA ALA A 118 2.22 5.74 14.99
C ALA A 118 3.39 6.57 15.55
N LEU A 119 3.16 7.85 15.87
CA LEU A 119 4.17 8.73 16.47
C LEU A 119 4.52 8.36 17.91
N SER A 120 3.60 7.70 18.63
CA SER A 120 3.85 7.17 19.98
C SER A 120 4.49 5.79 19.99
N SER A 121 4.77 5.23 18.81
CA SER A 121 5.35 3.90 18.70
C SER A 121 6.77 3.84 19.24
N ALA A 122 7.12 2.72 19.86
CA ALA A 122 8.50 2.41 20.23
C ALA A 122 9.36 2.01 19.01
N TYR A 123 8.73 1.74 17.86
CA TYR A 123 9.38 1.28 16.64
C TYR A 123 9.35 2.37 15.57
N PRO A 124 10.33 2.42 14.65
CA PRO A 124 10.31 3.35 13.54
C PRO A 124 9.20 2.95 12.55
N VAL A 125 8.18 3.80 12.45
CA VAL A 125 7.03 3.59 11.56
C VAL A 125 6.85 4.78 10.62
N ALA A 126 6.80 4.51 9.32
CA ALA A 126 6.43 5.46 8.29
C ALA A 126 4.98 5.24 7.84
N LEU A 127 4.24 6.34 7.67
CA LEU A 127 2.88 6.34 7.15
C LEU A 127 2.90 6.89 5.72
N VAL A 128 2.43 6.09 4.77
CA VAL A 128 2.40 6.47 3.34
C VAL A 128 0.97 6.50 2.86
N THR A 129 0.55 7.63 2.31
CA THR A 129 -0.73 7.73 1.60
C THR A 129 -0.46 7.63 0.10
N MET A 130 -0.98 6.59 -0.54
CA MET A 130 -0.77 6.34 -1.97
C MET A 130 -2.10 6.06 -2.64
N ALA A 131 -2.45 6.87 -3.65
CA ALA A 131 -3.67 6.68 -4.41
C ALA A 131 -3.65 5.36 -5.19
N SER A 132 -4.77 4.63 -5.16
CA SER A 132 -5.02 3.49 -6.04
C SER A 132 -5.81 3.98 -7.27
N PRO A 133 -5.35 3.70 -8.50
CA PRO A 133 -6.15 3.95 -9.71
C PRO A 133 -7.29 2.93 -9.86
N LEU A 134 -7.27 1.84 -9.08
CA LEU A 134 -8.26 0.76 -9.14
C LEU A 134 -9.37 1.01 -8.12
N LYS A 135 -10.61 1.00 -8.58
CA LYS A 135 -11.81 1.03 -7.73
C LYS A 135 -12.18 -0.40 -7.33
N ARG A 136 -12.48 -0.60 -6.05
CA ARG A 136 -13.02 -1.81 -5.45
C ARG A 136 -14.48 -1.97 -5.90
N VAL A 137 -14.92 -3.22 -6.01
CA VAL A 137 -16.36 -3.53 -6.03
C VAL A 137 -16.83 -3.54 -4.57
N GLU A 138 -17.65 -2.56 -4.17
CA GLU A 138 -18.43 -2.67 -2.94
C GLU A 138 -19.56 -3.69 -3.21
N HIS A 139 -19.53 -4.83 -2.52
CA HIS A 139 -20.69 -5.70 -2.48
C HIS A 139 -21.70 -5.03 -1.54
N GLU A 140 -22.71 -4.36 -2.11
CA GLU A 140 -23.82 -3.84 -1.33
C GLU A 140 -24.55 -5.04 -0.70
N PRO A 141 -24.74 -5.07 0.63
CA PRO A 141 -25.47 -6.15 1.27
C PRO A 141 -26.93 -6.17 0.76
N PRO A 142 -27.54 -7.36 0.61
CA PRO A 142 -28.92 -7.50 0.16
C PRO A 142 -29.92 -6.88 1.14
#